data_AF-Q2S1R9-F1
#
_entry.id   AF-Q2S1R9-F1
#
_cell.length_a   1.000
_cell.length_b   1.000
_cell.length_c   1.000
_cell.angle_alpha   90.00
_cell.angle_beta   90.00
_cell.angle_gamma   90.00
#
_symmetry.space_group_name_H-M   'P 1'
#
loop_
_entity.id
_entity.type
_entity.pdbx_description
1 polymer ?
#
loop_
_entity_poly.entity_id
_entity_poly.type
_entity_poly.pdbx_seq_one_letter_code
_entity_poly.pdbx_strand_id
1 'polypeptide(L)'
;MPTDSLRVLQYGLGPIGQAVARTVLEKEPLTLVGAVDIDPDKAGRDVADLVDGEASSTGVHVSDDAESALADTAPDVVLHTTTSFLEGVTDQLVQCARAGAHVVSSTEELSFPHHRSPDTADRLDQVARAEGVALVGTGVNPGYAMDTVPLMATAGCTDVRAVHVERVVDAGERREPLQAKVGAGLSPQAFDEKKEGGGFGHIGLCESLRLVADELGWPVEDITEKLRPVRADGPVDTGVRQVAAGQVAGIHHTAVGQVGGESRLSLDLKMYVGADASYDAVTVDGDPPINLRFQGGIFGDTATVGMLVNMAPRVAAAPPGLHTMADLPVPRAFATSPAAEA
;
A
#
# COMPACT_ATOMS: atom_id res chain seq x y z
N MET A 1 -7.33 14.85 -19.70
CA MET A 1 -6.44 13.67 -19.81
C MET A 1 -5.55 13.94 -21.01
N PRO A 2 -4.25 13.66 -20.97
CA PRO A 2 -3.41 13.71 -22.16
C PRO A 2 -4.10 12.94 -23.30
N THR A 3 -3.93 13.41 -24.53
CA THR A 3 -4.48 12.77 -25.73
C THR A 3 -3.75 11.48 -26.10
N ASP A 4 -2.57 11.26 -25.53
CA ASP A 4 -1.73 10.08 -25.72
C ASP A 4 -1.79 9.15 -24.49
N SER A 5 -1.62 7.84 -24.72
CA SER A 5 -1.59 6.81 -23.67
C SER A 5 -0.39 6.98 -22.75
N LEU A 6 -0.59 6.83 -21.44
CA LEU A 6 0.46 6.94 -20.43
C LEU A 6 1.36 5.70 -20.46
N ARG A 7 2.65 5.89 -20.71
CA ARG A 7 3.64 4.81 -20.79
C ARG A 7 4.05 4.36 -19.39
N VAL A 8 3.82 3.09 -19.09
CA VAL A 8 4.03 2.51 -17.76
C VAL A 8 5.12 1.45 -17.80
N LEU A 9 6.05 1.53 -16.86
CA LEU A 9 6.97 0.43 -16.54
C LEU A 9 6.58 -0.20 -15.21
N GLN A 10 6.49 -1.54 -15.17
CA GLN A 10 6.26 -2.28 -13.93
C GLN A 10 7.60 -2.67 -13.29
N TYR A 11 7.88 -2.17 -12.09
CA TYR A 11 9.09 -2.49 -11.33
C TYR A 11 8.76 -3.45 -10.19
N GLY A 12 9.26 -4.68 -10.31
CA GLY A 12 8.94 -5.81 -9.44
C GLY A 12 7.68 -6.54 -9.92
N LEU A 13 7.79 -7.83 -10.17
CA LEU A 13 6.73 -8.73 -10.64
C LEU A 13 6.46 -9.84 -9.62
N GLY A 14 6.38 -9.46 -8.35
CA GLY A 14 5.72 -10.29 -7.33
C GLY A 14 4.21 -10.37 -7.56
N PRO A 15 3.43 -11.04 -6.68
CA PRO A 15 2.00 -11.22 -6.87
C PRO A 15 1.21 -9.90 -7.10
N ILE A 16 1.56 -8.84 -6.38
CA ILE A 16 0.94 -7.51 -6.58
C ILE A 16 1.39 -6.90 -7.91
N GLY A 17 2.71 -6.93 -8.21
CA GLY A 17 3.25 -6.38 -9.46
C GLY A 17 2.69 -7.06 -10.71
N GLN A 18 2.48 -8.37 -10.69
CA GLN A 18 1.82 -9.10 -11.77
C GLN A 18 0.36 -8.67 -11.94
N ALA A 19 -0.39 -8.52 -10.83
CA ALA A 19 -1.76 -8.04 -10.88
C ALA A 19 -1.86 -6.58 -11.35
N VAL A 20 -0.88 -5.73 -11.01
CA VAL A 20 -0.74 -4.37 -11.53
C VAL A 20 -0.46 -4.40 -13.04
N ALA A 21 0.54 -5.16 -13.50
CA ALA A 21 0.86 -5.28 -14.92
C ALA A 21 -0.34 -5.75 -15.74
N ARG A 22 -1.08 -6.75 -15.25
CA ARG A 22 -2.34 -7.20 -15.88
C ARG A 22 -3.36 -6.07 -15.98
N THR A 23 -3.58 -5.35 -14.88
CA THR A 23 -4.55 -4.25 -14.85
C THR A 23 -4.14 -3.12 -15.82
N VAL A 24 -2.84 -2.88 -15.99
CA VAL A 24 -2.32 -1.92 -16.99
C VAL A 24 -2.60 -2.40 -18.41
N LEU A 25 -2.36 -3.68 -18.72
CA LEU A 25 -2.65 -4.26 -20.05
C LEU A 25 -4.13 -4.18 -20.44
N GLU A 26 -5.03 -4.23 -19.46
CA GLU A 26 -6.48 -4.20 -19.66
C GLU A 26 -7.07 -2.77 -19.69
N LYS A 27 -6.26 -1.72 -19.44
CA LYS A 27 -6.75 -0.35 -19.21
C LYS A 27 -6.22 0.63 -20.26
N GLU A 28 -7.02 0.82 -21.32
CA GLU A 28 -6.63 1.49 -22.58
C GLU A 28 -5.88 2.84 -22.49
N PRO A 29 -6.09 3.75 -21.51
CA PRO A 29 -5.27 4.96 -21.41
C PRO A 29 -3.87 4.74 -20.83
N LEU A 30 -3.49 3.49 -20.56
CA LEU A 30 -2.17 3.08 -20.12
C LEU A 30 -1.57 2.13 -21.16
N THR A 31 -0.25 2.15 -21.29
CA THR A 31 0.49 1.20 -22.12
C THR A 31 1.69 0.68 -21.35
N LEU A 32 1.74 -0.63 -21.15
CA LEU A 32 2.93 -1.27 -20.57
C LEU A 32 4.06 -1.23 -21.60
N VAL A 33 5.17 -0.57 -21.26
CA VAL A 33 6.33 -0.41 -22.15
C VAL A 33 7.58 -1.14 -21.68
N GLY A 34 7.62 -1.50 -20.40
CA GLY A 34 8.76 -2.19 -19.79
C GLY A 34 8.36 -2.92 -18.52
N ALA A 35 9.17 -3.90 -18.14
CA ALA A 35 9.05 -4.57 -16.86
C ALA A 35 10.43 -4.93 -16.32
N VAL A 36 10.61 -4.84 -15.00
CA VAL A 36 11.87 -5.12 -14.31
C VAL A 36 11.61 -6.07 -13.16
N ASP A 37 12.41 -7.13 -13.02
CA ASP A 37 12.44 -7.97 -11.83
C ASP A 37 13.84 -8.56 -11.66
N ILE A 38 14.28 -8.69 -10.40
CA ILE A 38 15.59 -9.24 -10.05
C ILE A 38 15.63 -10.77 -10.09
N ASP A 39 14.46 -11.42 -10.15
CA ASP A 39 14.34 -12.86 -10.19
C ASP A 39 14.83 -13.41 -11.55
N PRO A 40 15.94 -14.18 -11.59
CA PRO A 40 16.48 -14.71 -12.85
C PRO A 40 15.51 -15.66 -13.56
N ASP A 41 14.53 -16.25 -12.85
CA ASP A 41 13.51 -17.11 -13.45
C ASP A 41 12.42 -16.31 -14.20
N LYS A 42 12.42 -14.98 -14.05
CA LYS A 42 11.52 -14.06 -14.77
C LYS A 42 12.23 -13.32 -15.89
N ALA A 43 13.54 -13.05 -15.74
CA ALA A 43 14.33 -12.32 -16.73
C ALA A 43 14.20 -12.91 -18.15
N GLY A 44 13.98 -12.05 -19.13
CA GLY A 44 13.81 -12.41 -20.54
C GLY A 44 12.47 -13.05 -20.91
N ARG A 45 11.57 -13.34 -19.96
CA ARG A 45 10.22 -13.84 -20.26
C ARG A 45 9.30 -12.71 -20.69
N ASP A 46 8.31 -13.00 -21.52
CA ASP A 46 7.24 -12.06 -21.83
C ASP A 46 6.36 -11.87 -20.59
N VAL A 47 5.90 -10.65 -20.32
CA VAL A 47 5.00 -10.37 -19.20
C VAL A 47 3.70 -11.20 -19.29
N ALA A 48 3.23 -11.52 -20.51
CA ALA A 48 2.09 -12.41 -20.73
C ALA A 48 2.25 -13.78 -20.05
N ASP A 49 3.48 -14.29 -19.97
CA ASP A 49 3.77 -15.60 -19.37
C ASP A 49 3.76 -15.57 -17.83
N LEU A 50 3.72 -14.38 -17.23
CA LEU A 50 3.80 -14.16 -15.79
C LEU A 50 2.49 -13.70 -15.16
N VAL A 51 1.61 -13.06 -15.95
CA VAL A 51 0.33 -12.56 -15.44
C VAL A 51 -0.78 -13.60 -15.64
N ASP A 52 -1.61 -13.80 -14.62
CA ASP A 52 -2.74 -14.73 -14.71
C ASP A 52 -3.78 -14.23 -15.72
N GLY A 53 -3.97 -14.96 -16.82
CA GLY A 53 -4.97 -14.72 -17.86
C GLY A 53 -4.56 -15.33 -19.21
N GLU A 54 -5.51 -15.46 -20.15
CA GLU A 54 -5.17 -15.76 -21.55
C GLU A 54 -4.76 -14.47 -22.26
N ALA A 55 -3.49 -14.09 -22.13
CA ALA A 55 -2.92 -12.98 -22.88
C ALA A 55 -2.13 -13.51 -24.09
N SER A 56 -2.35 -12.93 -25.27
CA SER A 56 -1.35 -12.99 -26.33
C SER A 56 -0.07 -12.31 -25.85
N SER A 57 1.10 -12.71 -26.39
CA SER A 57 2.38 -12.05 -26.12
C SER A 57 2.22 -10.52 -26.08
N THR A 58 2.73 -9.92 -25.02
CA THR A 58 2.70 -8.46 -24.85
C THR A 58 3.80 -7.78 -25.67
N GLY A 59 4.86 -8.53 -26.01
CA GLY A 59 6.10 -8.00 -26.58
C GLY A 59 6.98 -7.29 -25.54
N VAL A 60 6.51 -7.13 -24.30
CA VAL A 60 7.26 -6.57 -23.19
C VAL A 60 7.94 -7.71 -22.45
N HIS A 61 9.27 -7.73 -22.50
CA HIS A 61 10.08 -8.75 -21.83
C HIS A 61 10.63 -8.19 -20.52
N VAL A 62 10.73 -9.04 -19.51
CA VAL A 62 11.28 -8.65 -18.20
C VAL A 62 12.78 -8.43 -18.31
N SER A 63 13.25 -7.25 -17.90
CA SER A 63 14.68 -6.96 -17.74
C SER A 63 15.13 -7.28 -16.31
N ASP A 64 16.35 -7.79 -16.18
CA ASP A 64 17.08 -7.90 -14.90
C ASP A 64 17.93 -6.66 -14.61
N ASP A 65 18.06 -5.75 -15.58
CA ASP A 65 18.71 -4.46 -15.44
C ASP A 65 17.70 -3.32 -15.53
N ALA A 66 17.49 -2.64 -14.41
CA ALA A 66 16.62 -1.49 -14.31
C ALA A 66 17.12 -0.29 -15.12
N GLU A 67 18.44 -0.11 -15.25
CA GLU A 67 19.01 1.06 -15.91
C GLU A 67 18.72 1.05 -17.41
N SER A 68 19.07 -0.05 -18.09
CA SER A 68 18.73 -0.25 -19.50
C SER A 68 17.23 -0.24 -19.73
N ALA A 69 16.43 -0.92 -18.89
CA ALA A 69 14.98 -0.94 -19.06
C ALA A 69 14.36 0.47 -19.01
N LEU A 70 14.77 1.30 -18.06
CA LEU A 70 14.31 2.68 -17.96
C LEU A 70 14.76 3.52 -19.17
N ALA A 71 16.03 3.38 -19.59
CA ALA A 71 16.59 4.12 -20.71
C ALA A 71 15.97 3.75 -22.07
N ASP A 72 15.81 2.44 -22.32
CA ASP A 72 15.34 1.91 -23.60
C ASP A 72 13.84 2.12 -23.79
N THR A 73 13.08 2.10 -22.69
CA THR A 73 11.62 2.20 -22.74
C THR A 73 11.10 3.59 -22.44
N ALA A 74 11.88 4.49 -21.84
CA ALA A 74 11.48 5.87 -21.51
C ALA A 74 10.03 5.96 -21.00
N PRO A 75 9.70 5.35 -19.85
CA PRO A 75 8.34 5.35 -19.31
C PRO A 75 7.98 6.72 -18.72
N ASP A 76 6.71 7.09 -18.79
CA ASP A 76 6.20 8.28 -18.10
C ASP A 76 6.06 8.00 -16.60
N VAL A 77 5.61 6.79 -16.24
CA VAL A 77 5.37 6.37 -14.86
C VAL A 77 5.94 4.98 -14.59
N VAL A 78 6.61 4.82 -13.46
CA VAL A 78 6.99 3.53 -12.88
C VAL A 78 6.00 3.15 -11.79
N LEU A 79 5.41 1.95 -11.91
CA LEU A 79 4.65 1.31 -10.84
C LEU A 79 5.58 0.38 -10.08
N HIS A 80 5.94 0.75 -8.86
CA HIS A 80 7.00 0.12 -8.09
C HIS A 80 6.45 -0.74 -6.95
N THR A 81 6.68 -2.05 -7.00
CA THR A 81 6.13 -3.04 -6.05
C THR A 81 7.17 -4.05 -5.60
N THR A 82 8.19 -3.60 -4.86
CA THR A 82 9.33 -4.44 -4.44
C THR A 82 9.27 -4.81 -2.95
N THR A 83 9.62 -3.89 -2.06
CA THR A 83 9.69 -4.13 -0.61
C THR A 83 9.02 -3.01 0.19
N SER A 84 8.76 -3.31 1.47
CA SER A 84 8.10 -2.39 2.40
C SER A 84 9.03 -1.33 3.01
N PHE A 85 10.34 -1.55 2.97
CA PHE A 85 11.32 -0.73 3.69
C PHE A 85 11.98 0.27 2.76
N LEU A 86 11.99 1.54 3.17
CA LEU A 86 12.48 2.64 2.37
C LEU A 86 13.98 2.54 2.11
N GLU A 87 14.74 2.07 3.10
CA GLU A 87 16.19 1.85 2.99
C GLU A 87 16.53 0.94 1.79
N GLY A 88 15.75 -0.12 1.57
CA GLY A 88 15.99 -1.10 0.50
C GLY A 88 15.59 -0.64 -0.90
N VAL A 89 14.86 0.48 -1.03
CA VAL A 89 14.29 0.92 -2.31
C VAL A 89 14.71 2.33 -2.72
N THR A 90 15.35 3.10 -1.84
CA THR A 90 15.71 4.50 -2.10
C THR A 90 16.47 4.69 -3.40
N ASP A 91 17.48 3.86 -3.65
CA ASP A 91 18.28 3.98 -4.87
C ASP A 91 17.48 3.56 -6.12
N GLN A 92 16.53 2.63 -6.01
CA GLN A 92 15.60 2.27 -7.10
C GLN A 92 14.70 3.47 -7.46
N LEU A 93 14.16 4.16 -6.45
CA LEU A 93 13.32 5.34 -6.64
C LEU A 93 14.12 6.51 -7.25
N VAL A 94 15.35 6.74 -6.78
CA VAL A 94 16.26 7.75 -7.35
C VAL A 94 16.61 7.43 -8.80
N GLN A 95 16.85 6.16 -9.13
CA GLN A 95 17.13 5.72 -10.49
C GLN A 95 15.94 5.97 -11.41
N CYS A 96 14.72 5.62 -10.98
CA CYS A 96 13.50 5.90 -11.73
C CYS A 96 13.32 7.41 -11.98
N ALA A 97 13.51 8.22 -10.94
CA ALA A 97 13.37 9.68 -11.05
C ALA A 97 14.40 10.28 -12.02
N ARG A 98 15.67 9.83 -11.97
CA ARG A 98 16.74 10.25 -12.89
C ARG A 98 16.52 9.81 -14.34
N ALA A 99 15.70 8.79 -14.56
CA ALA A 99 15.25 8.42 -15.90
C ALA A 99 14.10 9.32 -16.41
N GLY A 100 13.68 10.32 -15.64
CA GLY A 100 12.58 11.21 -16.00
C GLY A 100 11.20 10.59 -15.78
N ALA A 101 11.09 9.49 -15.03
CA ALA A 101 9.83 8.83 -14.76
C ALA A 101 9.24 9.24 -13.40
N HIS A 102 7.94 9.52 -13.39
CA HIS A 102 7.16 9.60 -12.16
C HIS A 102 7.10 8.23 -11.48
N VAL A 103 6.89 8.17 -10.17
CA VAL A 103 6.83 6.89 -9.45
C VAL A 103 5.59 6.80 -8.56
N VAL A 104 4.89 5.67 -8.68
CA VAL A 104 3.86 5.24 -7.72
C VAL A 104 4.34 3.95 -7.09
N SER A 105 4.64 3.97 -5.79
CA SER A 105 5.25 2.84 -5.09
C SER A 105 4.32 2.23 -4.05
N SER A 106 4.36 0.91 -3.89
CA SER A 106 3.67 0.19 -2.81
C SER A 106 4.49 0.06 -1.52
N THR A 107 5.68 0.67 -1.45
CA THR A 107 6.54 0.64 -0.26
C THR A 107 5.84 1.36 0.90
N GLU A 108 5.46 0.61 1.94
CA GLU A 108 4.68 1.14 3.05
C GLU A 108 5.34 2.33 3.76
N GLU A 109 6.66 2.31 3.98
CA GLU A 109 7.39 3.43 4.62
C GLU A 109 7.45 4.71 3.77
N LEU A 110 7.26 4.62 2.44
CA LEU A 110 7.22 5.78 1.56
C LEU A 110 5.90 6.55 1.66
N SER A 111 4.86 5.99 2.29
CA SER A 111 3.55 6.66 2.41
C SER A 111 3.61 7.95 3.24
N PHE A 112 4.48 8.00 4.26
CA PHE A 112 4.78 9.20 5.04
C PHE A 112 6.20 9.14 5.66
N PRO A 113 7.26 9.35 4.85
CA PRO A 113 8.63 9.05 5.27
C PRO A 113 9.26 10.16 6.12
N HIS A 114 8.68 11.37 6.12
CA HIS A 114 9.25 12.58 6.71
C HIS A 114 9.65 12.45 8.19
N HIS A 115 8.99 11.59 8.95
CA HIS A 115 9.34 11.36 10.34
C HIS A 115 10.38 10.24 10.54
N ARG A 116 10.17 9.08 9.92
CA ARG A 116 11.05 7.91 10.13
C ARG A 116 12.39 8.09 9.42
N SER A 117 12.40 8.74 8.27
CA SER A 117 13.57 8.87 7.40
C SER A 117 13.60 10.26 6.74
N PRO A 118 13.70 11.35 7.53
CA PRO A 118 13.68 12.73 7.01
C PRO A 118 14.74 12.97 5.92
N ASP A 119 16.00 12.57 6.17
CA ASP A 119 17.09 12.75 5.19
C ASP A 119 16.82 12.03 3.87
N THR A 120 16.20 10.85 3.93
CA THR A 120 15.81 10.09 2.74
C THR A 120 14.65 10.74 2.02
N ALA A 121 13.64 11.22 2.75
CA ALA A 121 12.51 11.96 2.20
C ALA A 121 13.00 13.22 1.48
N ASP A 122 13.87 14.01 2.11
CA ASP A 122 14.47 15.21 1.54
C ASP A 122 15.30 14.90 0.29
N ARG A 123 16.09 13.82 0.32
CA ARG A 123 16.85 13.36 -0.85
C ARG A 123 15.92 13.00 -2.01
N LEU A 124 14.85 12.27 -1.76
CA LEU A 124 13.88 11.87 -2.79
C LEU A 124 13.16 13.09 -3.37
N ASP A 125 12.71 14.03 -2.51
CA ASP A 125 12.08 15.27 -2.96
C ASP A 125 13.02 16.12 -3.82
N GLN A 126 14.27 16.30 -3.41
CA GLN A 126 15.26 17.06 -4.17
C GLN A 126 15.54 16.45 -5.54
N VAL A 127 15.72 15.13 -5.62
CA VAL A 127 15.90 14.43 -6.89
C VAL A 127 14.67 14.57 -7.76
N ALA A 128 13.48 14.31 -7.22
CA ALA A 128 12.23 14.44 -7.95
C ALA A 128 12.04 15.84 -8.56
N ARG A 129 12.32 16.89 -7.78
CA ARG A 129 12.29 18.28 -8.24
C ARG A 129 13.32 18.58 -9.32
N ALA A 130 14.55 18.09 -9.16
CA ALA A 130 15.62 18.32 -10.11
C ALA A 130 15.32 17.70 -11.49
N GLU A 131 14.70 16.51 -11.48
CA GLU A 131 14.35 15.77 -12.69
C GLU A 131 12.95 16.12 -13.24
N GLY A 132 12.20 16.97 -12.55
CA GLY A 132 10.87 17.42 -12.99
C GLY A 132 9.77 16.35 -12.84
N VAL A 133 9.94 15.40 -11.93
CA VAL A 133 9.02 14.26 -11.72
C VAL A 133 8.41 14.26 -10.33
N ALA A 134 7.38 13.43 -10.14
CA ALA A 134 6.66 13.28 -8.89
C ALA A 134 6.70 11.83 -8.39
N LEU A 135 6.84 11.65 -7.09
CA LEU A 135 6.88 10.35 -6.40
C LEU A 135 5.77 10.29 -5.36
N VAL A 136 5.16 9.12 -5.16
CA VAL A 136 4.22 8.87 -4.05
C VAL A 136 4.29 7.42 -3.58
N GLY A 137 4.16 7.20 -2.26
CA GLY A 137 3.89 5.90 -1.67
C GLY A 137 2.38 5.70 -1.45
N THR A 138 1.80 4.61 -1.97
CA THR A 138 0.37 4.31 -1.81
C THR A 138 0.08 2.81 -1.84
N GLY A 139 -1.08 2.43 -1.32
CA GLY A 139 -1.61 1.08 -1.35
C GLY A 139 -2.96 1.05 -0.65
N VAL A 140 -3.44 -0.14 -0.26
CA VAL A 140 -4.66 -0.22 0.55
C VAL A 140 -4.43 0.27 1.98
N ASN A 141 -3.28 -0.04 2.56
CA ASN A 141 -2.92 0.27 3.94
C ASN A 141 -1.41 0.07 4.09
N PRO A 142 -0.59 1.14 4.09
CA PRO A 142 -0.97 2.56 3.98
C PRO A 142 -1.46 2.99 2.58
N GLY A 143 -2.10 4.14 2.51
CA GLY A 143 -2.46 4.87 1.29
C GLY A 143 -3.96 4.95 0.98
N TYR A 144 -4.81 4.20 1.70
CA TYR A 144 -6.27 4.28 1.52
C TYR A 144 -7.06 4.06 2.80
N ALA A 145 -7.16 2.81 3.27
CA ALA A 145 -8.14 2.38 4.26
C ALA A 145 -7.93 3.00 5.65
N MET A 146 -6.67 3.23 6.05
CA MET A 146 -6.33 3.73 7.39
C MET A 146 -5.67 5.12 7.42
N ASP A 147 -5.67 5.83 6.29
CA ASP A 147 -5.20 7.23 6.21
C ASP A 147 -6.12 8.12 5.35
N THR A 148 -6.19 7.88 4.05
CA THR A 148 -6.96 8.70 3.09
C THR A 148 -8.45 8.67 3.38
N VAL A 149 -9.01 7.49 3.68
CA VAL A 149 -10.42 7.35 4.08
C VAL A 149 -10.70 8.08 5.39
N PRO A 150 -9.92 7.89 6.47
CA PRO A 150 -10.06 8.68 7.69
C PRO A 150 -10.02 10.19 7.47
N LEU A 151 -9.07 10.69 6.67
CA LEU A 151 -9.00 12.11 6.32
C LEU A 151 -10.22 12.58 5.51
N MET A 152 -10.68 11.79 4.55
CA MET A 152 -11.89 12.10 3.81
C MET A 152 -13.13 12.13 4.71
N ALA A 153 -13.21 11.24 5.71
CA ALA A 153 -14.32 11.20 6.66
C ALA A 153 -14.39 12.46 7.55
N THR A 154 -13.27 13.16 7.79
CA THR A 154 -13.28 14.42 8.55
C THR A 154 -13.75 15.61 7.74
N ALA A 155 -13.76 15.54 6.40
CA ALA A 155 -14.01 16.69 5.52
C ALA A 155 -15.39 17.36 5.71
N GLY A 156 -16.38 16.64 6.24
CA GLY A 156 -17.70 17.18 6.56
C GLY A 156 -17.82 17.83 7.95
N CYS A 157 -16.75 17.79 8.76
CA CYS A 157 -16.73 18.29 10.13
C CYS A 157 -16.22 19.73 10.17
N THR A 158 -16.85 20.57 10.99
CA THR A 158 -16.35 21.92 11.33
C THR A 158 -15.28 21.89 12.42
N ASP A 159 -15.28 20.84 13.24
CA ASP A 159 -14.29 20.57 14.29
C ASP A 159 -14.12 19.06 14.45
N VAL A 160 -12.91 18.61 14.79
CA VAL A 160 -12.58 17.20 15.05
C VAL A 160 -11.80 17.10 16.35
N ARG A 161 -12.28 16.24 17.25
CA ARG A 161 -11.72 16.02 18.59
C ARG A 161 -11.03 14.67 18.74
N ALA A 162 -11.48 13.66 18.01
CA ALA A 162 -10.83 12.35 17.95
C ALA A 162 -11.17 11.60 16.66
N VAL A 163 -10.25 10.74 16.22
CA VAL A 163 -10.43 9.83 15.09
C VAL A 163 -10.00 8.43 15.50
N HIS A 164 -10.90 7.46 15.31
CA HIS A 164 -10.65 6.06 15.57
C HIS A 164 -10.88 5.25 14.31
N VAL A 165 -9.88 4.48 13.91
CA VAL A 165 -9.90 3.67 12.70
C VAL A 165 -9.71 2.21 13.07
N GLU A 166 -10.57 1.35 12.54
CA GLU A 166 -10.49 -0.09 12.75
C GLU A 166 -10.43 -0.80 11.40
N ARG A 167 -9.53 -1.77 11.29
CA ARG A 167 -9.44 -2.69 10.14
C ARG A 167 -9.38 -4.11 10.65
N VAL A 168 -10.40 -4.92 10.32
CA VAL A 168 -10.45 -6.35 10.62
C VAL A 168 -10.44 -7.13 9.31
N VAL A 169 -9.45 -8.02 9.18
CA VAL A 169 -9.23 -8.81 7.96
C VAL A 169 -9.15 -10.28 8.34
N ASP A 170 -10.02 -11.10 7.74
CA ASP A 170 -9.82 -12.55 7.75
C ASP A 170 -8.66 -12.91 6.82
N ALA A 171 -7.54 -13.34 7.41
CA ALA A 171 -6.37 -13.79 6.67
C ALA A 171 -6.59 -15.17 6.02
N GLY A 172 -7.58 -15.95 6.47
CA GLY A 172 -7.90 -17.27 5.91
C GLY A 172 -8.39 -17.20 4.48
N GLU A 173 -9.04 -16.10 4.10
CA GLU A 173 -9.45 -15.79 2.73
C GLU A 173 -8.33 -15.24 1.84
N ARG A 174 -7.08 -15.26 2.33
CA ARG A 174 -5.94 -14.65 1.65
C ARG A 174 -4.87 -15.70 1.36
N ARG A 175 -4.00 -15.38 0.39
CA ARG A 175 -2.92 -16.26 -0.07
C ARG A 175 -1.98 -16.69 1.05
N GLU A 176 -1.38 -17.87 0.89
CA GLU A 176 -0.47 -18.49 1.87
C GLU A 176 0.60 -17.53 2.45
N PRO A 177 1.31 -16.72 1.63
CA PRO A 177 2.34 -15.82 2.16
C PRO A 177 1.81 -14.81 3.19
N LEU A 178 0.57 -14.34 3.03
CA LEU A 178 -0.02 -13.41 4.00
C LEU A 178 -0.35 -14.12 5.32
N GLN A 179 -0.89 -15.35 5.25
CA GLN A 179 -1.16 -16.15 6.44
C GLN A 179 0.13 -16.45 7.24
N ALA A 180 1.24 -16.72 6.55
CA ALA A 180 2.56 -16.82 7.19
C ALA A 180 3.05 -15.48 7.78
N LYS A 181 2.85 -14.37 7.06
CA LYS A 181 3.25 -13.03 7.49
C LYS A 181 2.60 -12.65 8.81
N VAL A 182 1.33 -13.02 9.05
CA VAL A 182 0.64 -12.75 10.32
C VAL A 182 0.94 -13.77 11.43
N GLY A 183 1.73 -14.81 11.14
CA GLY A 183 2.11 -15.82 12.13
C GLY A 183 1.03 -16.85 12.43
N ALA A 184 0.10 -17.10 11.50
CA ALA A 184 -0.91 -18.14 11.66
C ALA A 184 -0.25 -19.52 11.88
N GLY A 185 -0.62 -20.20 12.96
CA GLY A 185 -0.09 -21.50 13.37
C GLY A 185 1.17 -21.45 14.25
N LEU A 186 1.73 -20.27 14.54
CA LEU A 186 2.85 -20.15 15.46
C LEU A 186 2.43 -20.49 16.90
N SER A 187 3.37 -20.99 17.70
CA SER A 187 3.22 -20.97 19.15
C SER A 187 3.34 -19.52 19.65
N PRO A 188 2.75 -19.18 20.81
CA PRO A 188 2.93 -17.87 21.41
C PRO A 188 4.41 -17.49 21.62
N GLN A 189 5.25 -18.47 22.01
CA GLN A 189 6.69 -18.26 22.19
C GLN A 189 7.37 -17.89 20.86
N ALA A 190 7.09 -18.64 19.78
CA ALA A 190 7.66 -18.36 18.47
C ALA A 190 7.20 -17.00 17.91
N PHE A 191 6.00 -16.56 18.27
CA PHE A 191 5.51 -15.22 17.95
C PHE A 191 6.34 -14.14 18.66
N ASP A 192 6.59 -14.30 19.96
CA ASP A 192 7.37 -13.34 20.74
C ASP A 192 8.82 -13.27 20.24
N GLU A 193 9.45 -14.41 19.96
CA GLU A 193 10.79 -14.49 19.35
C GLU A 193 10.85 -13.76 18.00
N LYS A 194 9.83 -13.97 17.15
CA LYS A 194 9.75 -13.31 15.84
C LYS A 194 9.51 -11.80 15.96
N LYS A 195 8.72 -11.37 16.94
CA LYS A 195 8.48 -9.96 17.24
C LYS A 195 9.76 -9.26 17.72
N GLU A 196 10.54 -9.92 18.59
CA GLU A 196 11.81 -9.39 19.08
C GLU A 196 12.87 -9.27 17.98
N GLY A 197 12.82 -10.14 16.97
CA GLY A 197 13.71 -10.08 15.80
C GLY A 197 13.47 -8.90 14.86
N GLY A 198 12.38 -8.15 15.01
CA GLY A 198 12.02 -7.02 14.14
C GLY A 198 11.43 -7.45 12.79
N GLY A 199 10.85 -6.49 12.05
CA GLY A 199 10.27 -6.73 10.72
C GLY A 199 9.00 -7.61 10.69
N PHE A 200 8.48 -8.00 11.86
CA PHE A 200 7.26 -8.79 12.00
C PHE A 200 6.07 -7.91 12.41
N GLY A 201 4.90 -8.19 11.84
CA GLY A 201 3.69 -7.38 12.01
C GLY A 201 3.33 -6.64 10.73
N HIS A 202 2.57 -5.57 10.89
CA HIS A 202 2.20 -4.68 9.79
C HIS A 202 3.13 -3.46 9.78
N ILE A 203 3.72 -3.18 8.62
CA ILE A 203 4.56 -1.99 8.37
C ILE A 203 3.66 -0.88 7.84
N GLY A 204 3.87 0.36 8.26
CA GLY A 204 3.13 1.52 7.76
C GLY A 204 2.07 2.09 8.70
N LEU A 205 1.74 1.42 9.82
CA LEU A 205 0.68 1.90 10.72
C LEU A 205 1.04 3.25 11.36
N CYS A 206 2.30 3.42 11.74
CA CYS A 206 2.79 4.69 12.27
C CYS A 206 2.81 5.78 11.20
N GLU A 207 3.14 5.44 9.95
CA GLU A 207 3.11 6.36 8.80
C GLU A 207 1.70 6.88 8.54
N SER A 208 0.70 5.99 8.45
CA SER A 208 -0.71 6.38 8.30
C SER A 208 -1.18 7.26 9.47
N LEU A 209 -0.81 6.92 10.71
CA LEU A 209 -1.20 7.73 11.88
C LEU A 209 -0.59 9.13 11.82
N ARG A 210 0.69 9.22 11.44
CA ARG A 210 1.39 10.51 11.33
C ARG A 210 0.82 11.36 10.21
N LEU A 211 0.54 10.78 9.05
CA LEU A 211 -0.11 11.49 7.95
C LEU A 211 -1.46 12.07 8.40
N VAL A 212 -2.30 11.28 9.06
CA VAL A 212 -3.60 11.77 9.54
C VAL A 212 -3.43 12.89 10.58
N ALA A 213 -2.48 12.74 11.50
CA ALA A 213 -2.20 13.76 12.52
C ALA A 213 -1.68 15.08 11.90
N ASP A 214 -0.76 14.99 10.94
CA ASP A 214 -0.14 16.13 10.27
C ASP A 214 -1.20 16.96 9.52
N GLU A 215 -2.05 16.30 8.74
CA GLU A 215 -3.11 16.95 7.95
C GLU A 215 -4.23 17.56 8.82
N LEU A 216 -4.47 17.01 10.01
CA LEU A 216 -5.37 17.61 10.99
C LEU A 216 -4.71 18.75 11.81
N GLY A 217 -3.40 18.98 11.62
CA GLY A 217 -2.63 19.94 12.40
C GLY A 217 -2.49 19.55 13.87
N TRP A 218 -2.54 18.26 14.18
CA TRP A 218 -2.48 17.74 15.55
C TRP A 218 -1.02 17.49 15.98
N PRO A 219 -0.55 18.11 17.06
CA PRO A 219 0.80 17.89 17.58
C PRO A 219 0.86 16.57 18.34
N VAL A 220 0.96 15.45 17.60
CA VAL A 220 1.17 14.13 18.19
C VAL A 220 2.63 14.02 18.59
N GLU A 221 2.88 14.18 19.89
CA GLU A 221 4.23 14.12 20.48
C GLU A 221 4.78 12.69 20.44
N ASP A 222 3.98 11.73 20.87
CA ASP A 222 4.34 10.32 20.96
C ASP A 222 3.28 9.42 20.32
N ILE A 223 3.77 8.35 19.69
CA ILE A 223 2.94 7.26 19.16
C ILE A 223 3.26 6.00 19.93
N THR A 224 2.25 5.45 20.60
CA THR A 224 2.37 4.14 21.25
C THR A 224 1.96 3.05 20.26
N GLU A 225 2.94 2.27 19.79
CA GLU A 225 2.72 1.11 18.94
C GLU A 225 2.71 -0.19 19.78
N LYS A 226 1.75 -1.09 19.52
CA LYS A 226 1.65 -2.39 20.19
C LYS A 226 1.27 -3.51 19.23
N LEU A 227 2.18 -4.45 19.04
CA LEU A 227 1.93 -5.71 18.35
C LEU A 227 1.64 -6.83 19.35
N ARG A 228 0.47 -7.48 19.22
CA ARG A 228 0.01 -8.59 20.06
C ARG A 228 -0.46 -9.76 19.18
N PRO A 229 -0.34 -11.02 19.64
CA PRO A 229 -0.93 -12.15 18.93
C PRO A 229 -2.45 -12.18 19.13
N VAL A 230 -3.19 -12.51 18.07
CA VAL A 230 -4.56 -13.02 18.20
C VAL A 230 -4.45 -14.53 18.37
N ARG A 231 -5.06 -15.09 19.41
CA ARG A 231 -5.04 -16.54 19.68
C ARG A 231 -6.32 -17.18 19.15
N ALA A 232 -6.19 -18.38 18.59
CA ALA A 232 -7.35 -19.15 18.14
C ALA A 232 -8.07 -19.75 19.36
N ASP A 233 -9.37 -19.46 19.51
CA ASP A 233 -10.19 -20.05 20.59
C ASP A 233 -10.53 -21.53 20.32
N GLY A 234 -10.52 -21.93 19.04
CA GLY A 234 -10.75 -23.29 18.57
C GLY A 234 -9.85 -23.63 17.36
N PRO A 235 -9.90 -24.87 16.84
CA PRO A 235 -9.18 -25.20 15.62
C PRO A 235 -9.72 -24.43 14.41
N VAL A 236 -8.84 -23.90 13.58
CA VAL A 236 -9.17 -23.21 12.32
C VAL A 236 -8.44 -23.91 11.17
N ASP A 237 -9.20 -24.34 10.17
CA ASP A 237 -8.70 -24.86 8.90
C ASP A 237 -9.00 -23.87 7.79
N THR A 238 -7.96 -23.33 7.16
CA THR A 238 -8.08 -22.37 6.05
C THR A 238 -7.98 -23.05 4.68
N GLY A 239 -7.81 -24.37 4.64
CA GLY A 239 -7.41 -25.13 3.45
C GLY A 239 -5.92 -25.00 3.10
N VAL A 240 -5.23 -24.01 3.66
CA VAL A 240 -3.79 -23.73 3.45
C VAL A 240 -2.97 -24.04 4.71
N ARG A 241 -3.51 -23.69 5.88
CA ARG A 241 -2.92 -23.94 7.20
C ARG A 241 -3.96 -24.44 8.18
N GLN A 242 -3.48 -25.29 9.08
CA GLN A 242 -4.19 -25.75 10.27
C GLN A 242 -3.68 -24.97 11.48
N VAL A 243 -4.56 -24.30 12.20
CA VAL A 243 -4.24 -23.57 13.43
C VAL A 243 -5.00 -24.22 14.57
N ALA A 244 -4.29 -24.79 15.55
CA ALA A 244 -4.90 -25.41 16.71
C ALA A 244 -5.35 -24.37 17.76
N ALA A 245 -6.30 -24.75 18.61
CA ALA A 245 -6.72 -23.92 19.74
C ALA A 245 -5.52 -23.51 20.61
N GLY A 246 -5.45 -22.24 20.98
CA GLY A 246 -4.36 -21.65 21.77
C GLY A 246 -3.11 -21.24 20.96
N GLN A 247 -3.00 -21.66 19.69
CA GLN A 247 -1.97 -21.15 18.78
C GLN A 247 -2.34 -19.75 18.28
N VAL A 248 -1.36 -19.08 17.65
CA VAL A 248 -1.56 -17.78 17.03
C VAL A 248 -2.41 -17.94 15.77
N ALA A 249 -3.52 -17.20 15.69
CA ALA A 249 -4.34 -17.04 14.51
C ALA A 249 -3.86 -15.88 13.62
N GLY A 250 -3.20 -14.89 14.21
CA GLY A 250 -2.65 -13.74 13.49
C GLY A 250 -2.17 -12.61 14.41
N ILE A 251 -2.23 -11.38 13.91
CA ILE A 251 -1.75 -10.18 14.59
C ILE A 251 -2.90 -9.23 14.97
N HIS A 252 -2.72 -8.55 16.10
CA HIS A 252 -3.43 -7.35 16.49
C HIS A 252 -2.40 -6.25 16.69
N HIS A 253 -2.34 -5.31 15.75
CA HIS A 253 -1.40 -4.20 15.72
C HIS A 253 -2.15 -2.89 15.96
N THR A 254 -1.71 -2.09 16.94
CA THR A 254 -2.33 -0.80 17.23
C THR A 254 -1.30 0.31 17.24
N ALA A 255 -1.64 1.47 16.69
CA ALA A 255 -0.90 2.71 16.87
C ALA A 255 -1.84 3.75 17.50
N VAL A 256 -1.38 4.44 18.55
CA VAL A 256 -2.17 5.44 19.27
C VAL A 256 -1.35 6.72 19.41
N GLY A 257 -1.86 7.82 18.85
CA GLY A 257 -1.31 9.16 18.99
C GLY A 257 -2.01 9.92 20.11
N GLN A 258 -1.21 10.51 20.99
CA GLN A 258 -1.71 11.34 22.09
C GLN A 258 -1.55 12.82 21.75
N VAL A 259 -2.56 13.62 22.10
CA VAL A 259 -2.53 15.08 22.01
C VAL A 259 -2.96 15.63 23.36
N GLY A 260 -2.08 16.40 24.02
CA GLY A 260 -2.35 16.92 25.37
C GLY A 260 -2.55 15.84 26.44
N GLY A 261 -1.88 14.69 26.30
CA GLY A 261 -1.98 13.55 27.24
C GLY A 261 -3.22 12.67 27.06
N GLU A 262 -4.07 12.95 26.07
CA GLU A 262 -5.24 12.13 25.75
C GLU A 262 -5.09 11.44 24.40
N SER A 263 -5.54 10.19 24.30
CA SER A 263 -5.56 9.43 23.04
C SER A 263 -6.61 10.01 22.10
N ARG A 264 -6.19 10.81 21.13
CA ARG A 264 -7.08 11.47 20.15
C ARG A 264 -7.09 10.79 18.79
N LEU A 265 -6.05 10.05 18.45
CA LEU A 265 -5.95 9.35 17.16
C LEU A 265 -5.55 7.89 17.40
N SER A 266 -6.31 6.94 16.86
CA SER A 266 -5.96 5.52 16.98
C SER A 266 -6.24 4.73 15.72
N LEU A 267 -5.29 3.88 15.35
CA LEU A 267 -5.42 2.88 14.29
C LEU A 267 -5.35 1.48 14.93
N ASP A 268 -6.41 0.67 14.78
CA ASP A 268 -6.52 -0.70 15.30
C ASP A 268 -6.66 -1.68 14.12
N LEU A 269 -5.58 -2.42 13.85
CA LEU A 269 -5.52 -3.44 12.81
C LEU A 269 -5.55 -4.84 13.44
N LYS A 270 -6.55 -5.64 13.07
CA LYS A 270 -6.63 -7.06 13.36
C LYS A 270 -6.57 -7.85 12.05
N MET A 271 -5.58 -8.70 11.91
CA MET A 271 -5.41 -9.55 10.73
C MET A 271 -5.10 -10.96 11.20
N TYR A 272 -6.08 -11.85 11.11
CA TYR A 272 -6.00 -13.21 11.65
C TYR A 272 -6.92 -14.16 10.90
N VAL A 273 -6.62 -15.45 10.95
CA VAL A 273 -7.46 -16.48 10.31
C VAL A 273 -8.69 -16.78 11.16
N GLY A 274 -9.84 -17.01 10.51
CA GLY A 274 -11.09 -17.36 11.19
C GLY A 274 -11.74 -16.16 11.89
N ALA A 275 -11.61 -14.96 11.31
CA ALA A 275 -12.32 -13.79 11.79
C ALA A 275 -13.81 -13.89 11.43
N ASP A 276 -14.71 -13.59 12.38
CA ASP A 276 -16.17 -13.69 12.16
C ASP A 276 -16.67 -12.77 11.04
N ALA A 277 -16.02 -11.61 10.86
CA ALA A 277 -16.34 -10.67 9.80
C ALA A 277 -15.12 -9.79 9.47
N SER A 278 -14.91 -9.55 8.18
CA SER A 278 -14.02 -8.51 7.69
C SER A 278 -14.75 -7.17 7.59
N TYR A 279 -14.08 -6.08 7.99
CA TYR A 279 -14.59 -4.72 7.84
C TYR A 279 -13.49 -3.67 7.99
N ASP A 280 -13.75 -2.48 7.46
CA ASP A 280 -13.01 -1.26 7.77
C ASP A 280 -13.99 -0.24 8.34
N ALA A 281 -13.60 0.48 9.38
CA ALA A 281 -14.44 1.48 10.01
C ALA A 281 -13.64 2.73 10.41
N VAL A 282 -14.29 3.88 10.31
CA VAL A 282 -13.79 5.16 10.79
C VAL A 282 -14.87 5.81 11.65
N THR A 283 -14.51 6.13 12.88
CA THR A 283 -15.33 6.95 13.79
C THR A 283 -14.62 8.27 14.02
N VAL A 284 -15.29 9.36 13.68
CA VAL A 284 -14.83 10.73 13.92
C VAL A 284 -15.70 11.34 15.01
N ASP A 285 -15.10 11.62 16.17
CA ASP A 285 -15.69 12.52 17.17
C ASP A 285 -15.48 13.95 16.66
N GLY A 286 -16.44 14.44 15.88
CA GLY A 286 -16.42 15.77 15.28
C GLY A 286 -17.76 16.48 15.38
N ASP A 287 -17.88 17.66 14.78
CA ASP A 287 -19.15 18.39 14.63
C ASP A 287 -19.49 18.62 13.14
N PRO A 288 -20.40 17.85 12.54
CA PRO A 288 -21.15 16.73 13.12
C PRO A 288 -20.28 15.46 13.33
N PRO A 289 -20.70 14.51 14.18
CA PRO A 289 -20.00 13.24 14.31
C PRO A 289 -20.18 12.36 13.06
N ILE A 290 -19.15 11.59 12.69
CA ILE A 290 -19.16 10.69 11.52
C ILE A 290 -18.87 9.25 11.97
N ASN A 291 -19.65 8.30 11.44
CA ASN A 291 -19.39 6.87 11.58
C ASN A 291 -19.53 6.22 10.20
N LEU A 292 -18.39 5.77 9.66
CA LEU A 292 -18.27 5.15 8.34
C LEU A 292 -17.84 3.70 8.50
N ARG A 293 -18.46 2.79 7.74
CA ARG A 293 -18.10 1.36 7.75
C ARG A 293 -18.21 0.74 6.36
N PHE A 294 -17.12 0.12 5.89
CA PHE A 294 -17.12 -0.77 4.73
C PHE A 294 -17.48 -2.19 5.16
N GLN A 295 -18.70 -2.61 4.84
CA GLN A 295 -19.17 -3.97 5.11
C GLN A 295 -18.40 -4.98 4.24
N GLY A 296 -17.94 -6.08 4.84
CA GLY A 296 -17.08 -7.06 4.16
C GLY A 296 -15.61 -6.66 4.06
N GLY A 297 -15.27 -5.41 4.39
CA GLY A 297 -13.92 -4.87 4.35
C GLY A 297 -13.42 -4.61 2.92
N ILE A 298 -12.40 -3.78 2.83
CA ILE A 298 -11.69 -3.47 1.60
C ILE A 298 -10.66 -4.58 1.37
N PHE A 299 -10.85 -5.36 0.31
CA PHE A 299 -9.96 -6.46 -0.04
C PHE A 299 -8.56 -5.95 -0.40
N GLY A 300 -7.56 -6.35 0.38
CA GLY A 300 -6.26 -5.67 0.40
C GLY A 300 -5.50 -5.70 -0.92
N ASP A 301 -5.44 -6.85 -1.58
CA ASP A 301 -4.63 -7.00 -2.80
C ASP A 301 -5.22 -6.22 -3.98
N THR A 302 -6.50 -6.43 -4.27
CA THR A 302 -7.19 -5.77 -5.37
C THR A 302 -7.30 -4.27 -5.17
N ALA A 303 -7.51 -3.82 -3.91
CA ALA A 303 -7.49 -2.40 -3.59
C ALA A 303 -6.09 -1.79 -3.75
N THR A 304 -5.02 -2.49 -3.36
CA THR A 304 -3.64 -2.01 -3.58
C THR A 304 -3.33 -1.85 -5.06
N VAL A 305 -3.67 -2.85 -5.87
CA VAL A 305 -3.55 -2.77 -7.34
C VAL A 305 -4.32 -1.56 -7.88
N GLY A 306 -5.58 -1.40 -7.45
CA GLY A 306 -6.41 -0.28 -7.82
C GLY A 306 -5.78 1.07 -7.46
N MET A 307 -5.23 1.21 -6.25
CA MET A 307 -4.59 2.45 -5.81
C MET A 307 -3.36 2.79 -6.64
N LEU A 308 -2.46 1.83 -6.88
CA LEU A 308 -1.27 2.04 -7.70
C LEU A 308 -1.62 2.50 -9.12
N VAL A 309 -2.51 1.77 -9.79
CA VAL A 309 -2.91 2.06 -11.17
C VAL A 309 -3.70 3.37 -11.26
N ASN A 310 -4.65 3.59 -10.34
CA ASN A 310 -5.51 4.77 -10.38
C ASN A 310 -4.75 6.07 -10.05
N MET A 311 -3.64 5.98 -9.31
CA MET A 311 -2.79 7.14 -8.98
C MET A 311 -1.80 7.50 -10.09
N ALA A 312 -1.42 6.57 -10.98
CA ALA A 312 -0.48 6.86 -12.08
C ALA A 312 -0.79 8.15 -12.87
N PRO A 313 -2.00 8.37 -13.42
CA PRO A 313 -2.30 9.61 -14.15
C PRO A 313 -2.44 10.85 -13.24
N ARG A 314 -2.57 10.69 -11.91
CA ARG A 314 -2.62 11.84 -10.99
C ARG A 314 -1.20 12.28 -10.63
N VAL A 315 -0.30 11.33 -10.42
CA VAL A 315 1.12 11.63 -10.17
C VAL A 315 1.80 12.19 -11.41
N ALA A 316 1.49 11.65 -12.60
CA ALA A 316 1.99 12.20 -13.86
C ALA A 316 1.53 13.65 -14.12
N ALA A 317 0.45 14.10 -13.47
CA ALA A 317 -0.06 15.46 -13.56
C ALA A 317 0.31 16.33 -12.35
N ALA A 318 1.02 15.77 -11.36
CA ALA A 318 1.39 16.48 -10.14
C ALA A 318 2.63 17.36 -10.36
N PRO A 319 2.79 18.45 -9.60
CA PRO A 319 4.05 19.19 -9.55
C PRO A 319 5.24 18.29 -9.15
N PRO A 320 6.47 18.61 -9.56
CA PRO A 320 7.64 17.83 -9.17
C PRO A 320 7.87 17.81 -7.64
N GLY A 321 8.28 16.67 -7.11
CA GLY A 321 8.57 16.46 -5.68
C GLY A 321 8.11 15.11 -5.13
N LEU A 322 8.40 14.88 -3.85
CA LEU A 322 7.85 13.76 -3.09
C LEU A 322 6.50 14.16 -2.50
N HIS A 323 5.46 13.42 -2.83
CA HIS A 323 4.09 13.65 -2.37
C HIS A 323 3.63 12.54 -1.44
N THR A 324 2.64 12.89 -0.61
CA THR A 324 1.79 11.98 0.12
C THR A 324 0.44 11.83 -0.58
N MET A 325 -0.42 10.96 -0.06
CA MET A 325 -1.79 10.84 -0.57
C MET A 325 -2.66 12.07 -0.25
N ALA A 326 -2.26 12.94 0.69
CA ALA A 326 -2.98 14.16 1.01
C ALA A 326 -2.69 15.31 0.03
N ASP A 327 -1.50 15.33 -0.57
CA ASP A 327 -1.09 16.36 -1.54
C ASP A 327 -1.78 16.21 -2.91
N LEU A 328 -2.28 15.00 -3.21
CA LEU A 328 -2.79 14.64 -4.52
C LEU A 328 -4.32 14.70 -4.59
N PRO A 329 -4.90 14.90 -5.79
CA PRO A 329 -6.35 14.87 -5.96
C PRO A 329 -6.93 13.53 -5.53
N VAL A 330 -8.16 13.56 -4.97
CA VAL A 330 -8.89 12.38 -4.49
C VAL A 330 -8.71 11.17 -5.42
N PRO A 331 -8.25 10.02 -4.89
CA PRO A 331 -8.09 8.78 -5.64
C PRO A 331 -9.41 8.37 -6.27
N ARG A 332 -9.37 8.02 -7.55
CA ARG A 332 -10.57 7.64 -8.30
C ARG A 332 -10.22 6.76 -9.49
N ALA A 333 -11.05 5.74 -9.70
CA ALA A 333 -10.99 4.93 -10.90
C ALA A 333 -11.17 5.79 -12.16
N PHE A 334 -10.58 5.35 -13.26
CA PHE A 334 -10.71 5.98 -14.57
C PHE A 334 -10.83 4.90 -15.65
N ALA A 335 -11.25 5.28 -16.86
CA ALA A 335 -11.46 4.35 -17.97
C ALA A 335 -12.33 3.15 -17.57
N THR A 336 -13.40 3.44 -16.85
CA THR A 336 -14.40 2.47 -16.41
C THR A 336 -15.69 2.73 -17.18
N SER A 337 -16.35 1.68 -17.64
CA SER A 337 -17.69 1.75 -18.18
C SER A 337 -18.68 1.20 -17.14
N PRO A 338 -19.83 1.87 -16.89
CA PRO A 338 -20.90 1.22 -16.13
C PRO A 338 -21.28 -0.06 -16.88
N ALA A 339 -21.49 -1.15 -16.14
CA ALA A 339 -21.93 -2.39 -16.75
C ALA A 339 -23.23 -2.13 -17.54
N ALA A 340 -23.30 -2.61 -18.79
CA ALA A 340 -24.60 -2.82 -19.40
C ALA A 340 -25.33 -3.87 -18.55
N GLU A 341 -26.61 -3.64 -18.25
CA GLU A 341 -27.42 -4.59 -17.47
C GLU A 341 -27.22 -6.02 -18.00
N ALA A 342 -26.91 -6.94 -17.09
CA ALA A 342 -26.78 -8.37 -17.37
C ALA A 342 -28.15 -9.02 -17.53
#